data_AF-A0A485BGQ2-F1
#
_entry.id   AF-A0A485BGQ2-F1
#
_cell.length_a   1.000
_cell.length_b   1.000
_cell.length_c   1.000
_cell.angle_alpha   90.00
_cell.angle_beta   90.00
_cell.angle_gamma   90.00
#
_symmetry.space_group_name_H-M   'P 1'
#
loop_
_entity.id
_entity.type
_entity.pdbx_description
1 polymer ?
#
loop_
_entity_poly.entity_id
_entity_poly.type
_entity_poly.pdbx_seq_one_letter_code
_entity_poly.pdbx_strand_id
1 'polypeptide(L)' 'MQSKTLLLIGASRGLGHAMAETFVQRGWKVIGAVRDSAQHTPLHALAGRISAAGPH' A
#
# COMPACT_ATOMS: atom_id res chain seq x y z
N MET A 1 2.75 16.18 -13.61
CA MET A 1 1.48 15.86 -12.93
C MET A 1 1.79 15.63 -11.45
N GLN A 2 1.07 16.26 -10.50
CA GLN A 2 1.35 16.02 -9.06
C GLN A 2 0.70 14.72 -8.61
N SER A 3 1.50 13.76 -8.16
CA SER A 3 1.03 12.52 -7.53
C SER A 3 0.69 12.78 -6.07
N LYS A 4 -0.58 12.55 -5.67
CA LYS A 4 -1.00 12.66 -4.27
C LYS A 4 -0.36 11.52 -3.45
N THR A 5 0.09 11.85 -2.24
CA THR A 5 0.73 10.88 -1.32
C THR A 5 -0.13 10.70 -0.08
N LEU A 6 -0.34 9.44 0.34
CA LEU A 6 -1.11 9.05 1.53
C LEU A 6 -0.23 8.23 2.48
N LEU A 7 -0.14 8.64 3.75
CA LEU A 7 0.38 7.81 4.84
C LEU A 7 -0.79 7.07 5.50
N LEU A 8 -0.74 5.74 5.54
CA LEU A 8 -1.79 4.91 6.11
C LEU A 8 -1.27 4.02 7.24
N ILE A 9 -1.76 4.28 8.45
CA ILE A 9 -1.48 3.47 9.64
C ILE A 9 -2.51 2.33 9.74
N GLY A 10 -2.07 1.14 10.14
CA GLY A 10 -2.96 -0.03 10.19
C GLY A 10 -3.27 -0.61 8.81
N ALA A 11 -2.42 -0.35 7.82
CA ALA A 11 -2.60 -0.81 6.43
C ALA A 11 -2.38 -2.33 6.25
N SER A 12 -1.94 -3.04 7.29
CA SER A 12 -1.54 -4.44 7.20
C SER A 12 -2.70 -5.40 6.97
N ARG A 13 -3.92 -5.09 7.45
CA ARG A 13 -5.08 -6.01 7.46
C ARG A 13 -6.41 -5.26 7.38
N GLY A 14 -7.48 -6.01 7.09
CA GLY A 14 -8.86 -5.51 7.13
C GLY A 14 -9.06 -4.28 6.26
N LEU A 15 -9.74 -3.27 6.80
CA LEU A 15 -10.08 -2.05 6.08
C LEU A 15 -8.84 -1.28 5.60
N GLY A 16 -7.77 -1.22 6.41
CA GLY A 16 -6.54 -0.51 6.05
C GLY A 16 -5.89 -1.10 4.80
N HIS A 17 -5.92 -2.43 4.65
CA HIS A 17 -5.43 -3.08 3.44
C HIS A 17 -6.28 -2.74 2.21
N ALA A 18 -7.60 -2.81 2.34
CA ALA A 18 -8.51 -2.48 1.24
C ALA A 18 -8.38 -1.01 0.79
N MET A 19 -8.17 -0.09 1.74
CA MET A 19 -7.90 1.30 1.43
C MET A 19 -6.57 1.48 0.69
N ALA A 20 -5.50 0.80 1.13
CA ALA A 20 -4.20 0.87 0.44
C ALA A 20 -4.32 0.45 -1.03
N GLU A 21 -5.00 -0.67 -1.30
CA GLU A 21 -5.23 -1.15 -2.67
C GLU A 21 -6.04 -0.14 -3.49
N THR A 22 -7.12 0.40 -2.92
CA THR A 22 -7.99 1.37 -3.59
C THR A 22 -7.25 2.66 -3.97
N PHE A 23 -6.42 3.21 -3.08
CA PHE A 23 -5.70 4.45 -3.37
C PHE A 23 -4.55 4.26 -4.36
N VAL A 24 -3.87 3.11 -4.30
CA VAL A 24 -2.89 2.74 -5.33
C VAL A 24 -3.54 2.67 -6.71
N GLN A 25 -4.69 2.01 -6.84
CA GLN A 25 -5.43 1.92 -8.11
C GLN A 25 -5.85 3.30 -8.65
N ARG A 26 -5.99 4.31 -7.77
CA ARG A 26 -6.27 5.70 -8.15
C ARG A 26 -5.02 6.49 -8.55
N GLY A 27 -3.85 5.86 -8.63
CA GLY A 27 -2.57 6.49 -8.97
C GLY A 27 -1.94 7.29 -7.82
N TRP A 28 -2.33 7.00 -6.56
CA TRP A 28 -1.72 7.67 -5.41
C TRP A 28 -0.50 6.89 -4.93
N LYS A 29 0.51 7.61 -4.45
CA LYS A 29 1.62 7.02 -3.71
C LYS A 29 1.16 6.72 -2.28
N VAL A 30 1.03 5.44 -1.93
CA VAL A 30 0.63 5.02 -0.58
C VAL A 30 1.84 4.55 0.22
N ILE A 31 2.05 5.15 1.38
CA ILE A 31 3.04 4.75 2.39
C ILE A 31 2.26 4.03 3.49
N GLY A 32 2.35 2.70 3.55
CA GLY A 32 1.68 1.90 4.58
C GLY A 32 2.63 1.52 5.72
N ALA A 33 2.19 1.68 6.97
CA ALA A 33 2.97 1.28 8.14
C ALA A 33 2.52 -0.10 8.69
N VAL A 34 3.50 -0.96 8.98
CA VAL A 34 3.33 -2.22 9.71
C VAL A 34 3.98 -2.10 11.09
N ARG A 35 3.36 -2.70 12.12
CA ARG A 35 3.91 -2.67 13.49
C ARG A 35 5.05 -3.66 13.67
N ASP A 36 4.95 -4.81 13.02
CA ASP A 36 5.95 -5.88 13.02
C ASP A 36 6.36 -6.12 11.57
N SER A 37 7.61 -5.79 11.24
CA SER A 37 8.18 -5.96 9.91
C SER A 37 8.66 -7.39 9.63
N ALA A 38 8.80 -8.23 10.68
CA ALA A 38 9.17 -9.63 10.52
C ALA A 38 7.97 -10.50 10.08
N GLN A 39 6.75 -10.02 10.32
CA GLN A 39 5.54 -10.71 9.88
C GLN A 39 5.15 -10.33 8.45
N HIS A 40 5.04 -11.34 7.60
CA HIS A 40 4.51 -11.17 6.26
C HIS A 40 3.00 -10.89 6.32
N THR A 41 2.60 -9.73 5.80
CA THR A 41 1.19 -9.26 5.81
C THR A 41 0.68 -9.05 4.39
N PRO A 42 -0.65 -9.01 4.16
CA PRO A 42 -1.23 -8.67 2.86
C PRO A 42 -0.66 -7.38 2.23
N LEU A 43 -0.24 -6.41 3.04
CA LEU A 43 0.40 -5.18 2.55
C LEU A 43 1.75 -5.44 1.84
N HIS A 44 2.52 -6.43 2.28
CA HIS A 44 3.78 -6.82 1.61
C HIS A 44 3.51 -7.44 0.24
N ALA A 45 2.49 -8.31 0.14
CA ALA A 45 2.07 -8.88 -1.13
C ALA A 45 1.59 -7.80 -2.12
N LEU A 46 0.84 -6.82 -1.62
CA LEU A 46 0.41 -5.66 -2.41
C LEU A 46 1.61 -4.86 -2.93
N ALA A 47 2.60 -4.57 -2.08
CA ALA A 47 3.82 -3.86 -2.49
C ALA A 47 4.59 -4.61 -3.58
N GLY A 48 4.69 -5.94 -3.48
CA GLY A 48 5.30 -6.79 -4.50
C GLY A 48 4.57 -6.71 -5.84
N ARG A 49 3.23 -6.79 -5.84
CA ARG A 49 2.40 -6.65 -7.04
C ARG A 49 2.62 -5.32 -7.76
N ILE A 50 2.65 -4.21 -7.01
CA ILE A 50 2.79 -2.86 -7.57
C ILE A 50 4.20 -2.66 -8.16
N SER A 51 5.22 -3.15 -7.46
CA SER A 51 6.61 -3.00 -7.91
C SER A 51 6.88 -3.83 -9.17
N ALA A 52 6.22 -4.98 -9.33
CA ALA A 52 6.32 -5.83 -10.53
C ALA A 52 5.57 -5.27 -11.75
N ALA A 53 4.57 -4.41 -11.55
CA ALA A 53 3.75 -3.85 -12.63
C ALA A 53 4.39 -2.66 -13.38
N GLY A 54 5.56 -2.18 -12.95
CA GLY A 54 6.15 -0.94 -13.46
C GLY A 54 5.44 0.32 -12.93
N PRO A 55 6.13 1.49 -12.89
CA PRO A 55 5.54 2.69 -12.30
C PRO A 55 4.35 3.20 -13.13
N HIS A 56 3.21 3.41 -12.46
CA HIS A 56 2.08 4.21 -12.94
C HIS A 56 2.27 5.70 -12.59
#